data_AF-A0A2V6XCG1-F1
#
_entry.id   AF-A0A2V6XCG1-F1
#
_cell.length_a   1.000
_cell.length_b   1.000
_cell.length_c   1.000
_cell.angle_alpha   90.00
_cell.angle_beta   90.00
_cell.angle_gamma   90.00
#
_symmetry.space_group_name_H-M   'P 1'
#
loop_
_entity.id
_entity.type
_entity.pdbx_description
1 polymer ?
#
loop_
_entity_poly.entity_id
_entity_poly.type
_entity_poly.pdbx_seq_one_letter_code
_entity_poly.pdbx_strand_id
1 'polypeptide(L)' 'MAMAVTLTKRRFTVDEYHRMAEVGILTDEDRVELIDGEIVEMTPIGARHA' A
#
# COMPACT_ATOMS: atom_id res chain seq x y z
N MET A 1 20.10 28.86 -3.00
CA MET A 1 19.07 28.84 -1.94
C MET A 1 18.31 27.54 -2.10
N ALA A 2 18.35 26.63 -1.13
CA ALA A 2 17.58 25.38 -1.20
C ALA A 2 16.14 25.69 -0.77
N MET A 3 15.15 25.46 -1.63
CA MET A 3 13.75 25.50 -1.22
C MET A 3 13.45 24.27 -0.38
N ALA A 4 13.03 24.48 0.86
CA ALA A 4 12.50 23.41 1.70
C ALA A 4 11.07 23.10 1.21
N VAL A 5 10.85 21.87 0.72
CA VAL A 5 9.50 21.37 0.41
C VAL A 5 8.98 20.61 1.63
N THR A 6 7.81 21.01 2.13
CA THR A 6 7.09 20.27 3.16
C THR A 6 6.16 19.26 2.49
N LEU A 7 6.54 17.98 2.56
CA LEU A 7 5.72 16.89 2.05
C LEU A 7 4.71 16.47 3.13
N THR A 8 3.42 16.53 2.81
CA THR A 8 2.35 16.03 3.68
C THR A 8 1.93 14.64 3.18
N LYS A 9 1.92 13.65 4.08
CA LYS A 9 1.43 12.30 3.75
C LYS A 9 -0.11 12.29 3.75
N ARG A 10 -0.71 11.79 2.68
CA ARG A 10 -2.14 11.49 2.61
C ARG A 10 -2.36 10.01 2.89
N ARG A 11 -3.37 9.69 3.69
CA ARG A 11 -3.84 8.33 3.91
C ARG A 11 -4.85 7.92 2.84
N PHE A 12 -4.80 6.65 2.45
CA PHE A 12 -5.76 6.04 1.55
C PHE A 12 -7.01 5.60 2.31
N THR A 13 -8.13 5.67 1.61
CA THR A 13 -9.41 5.08 2.01
C THR A 13 -9.54 3.67 1.42
N VAL A 14 -10.44 2.87 1.99
CA VAL A 14 -10.78 1.54 1.48
C VAL A 14 -11.25 1.61 0.02
N ASP A 15 -12.06 2.60 -0.33
CA ASP A 15 -12.56 2.80 -1.70
C ASP A 15 -11.45 3.16 -2.70
N GLU A 16 -10.44 3.91 -2.27
CA GLU A 16 -9.25 4.19 -3.10
C GLU A 16 -8.43 2.93 -3.33
N TYR A 17 -8.22 2.13 -2.28
CA TYR A 17 -7.50 0.85 -2.37
C TYR A 17 -8.18 -0.12 -3.35
N HIS A 18 -9.50 -0.29 -3.26
CA HIS A 18 -10.24 -1.14 -4.21
C HIS A 18 -10.17 -0.62 -5.64
N ARG A 19 -10.34 0.70 -5.85
CA ARG A 19 -10.20 1.27 -7.19
C ARG A 19 -8.81 1.05 -7.78
N MET A 20 -7.75 1.13 -6.96
CA MET A 20 -6.40 0.83 -7.42
C MET A 20 -6.27 -0.62 -7.91
N ALA A 21 -6.92 -1.58 -7.25
CA ALA A 21 -6.97 -2.96 -7.73
C ALA A 21 -7.80 -3.11 -9.01
N GLU A 22 -8.97 -2.46 -9.09
CA GLU A 22 -9.85 -2.50 -10.28
C GLU A 22 -9.18 -1.99 -11.55
N VAL A 23 -8.35 -0.94 -11.43
CA VAL A 23 -7.60 -0.38 -12.57
C VAL A 23 -6.24 -1.04 -12.79
N GLY A 24 -5.88 -2.06 -11.99
CA GLY A 24 -4.64 -2.82 -12.12
C GLY A 24 -3.38 -2.09 -11.62
N ILE A 25 -3.52 -1.08 -10.77
CA ILE A 25 -2.39 -0.45 -10.06
C ILE A 25 -1.85 -1.38 -8.98
N LEU A 26 -2.76 -2.08 -8.29
CA LEU A 26 -2.42 -3.14 -7.34
C LEU A 26 -2.93 -4.46 -7.89
N THR A 27 -2.13 -5.50 -7.69
CA THR A 27 -2.39 -6.85 -8.14
C THR A 27 -2.24 -7.82 -6.97
N ASP A 28 -2.79 -9.03 -7.13
CA ASP A 28 -2.63 -10.09 -6.14
C ASP A 28 -1.15 -10.51 -5.94
N GLU A 29 -0.29 -10.23 -6.93
CA GLU A 29 1.15 -10.48 -6.88
C GLU A 29 1.91 -9.47 -6.02
N ASP A 30 1.39 -8.25 -5.86
CA ASP A 30 2.02 -7.21 -5.02
C ASP A 30 1.94 -7.56 -3.52
N ARG A 31 1.00 -8.44 -3.14
CA ARG A 31 0.85 -8.95 -1.77
C ARG A 31 0.76 -7.84 -0.72
N VAL A 32 0.00 -6.79 -1.02
CA VAL A 32 -0.18 -5.63 -0.14
C VAL A 32 -1.48 -5.69 0.65
N GLU A 33 -1.53 -4.97 1.77
CA GLU A 33 -2.72 -4.77 2.60
C GLU A 33 -2.88 -3.28 2.95
N LEU A 34 -4.13 -2.84 3.15
CA LEU A 34 -4.42 -1.50 3.66
C LEU A 34 -4.59 -1.54 5.18
N ILE A 35 -3.65 -0.92 5.91
CA ILE A 35 -3.67 -0.82 7.38
C ILE A 35 -3.59 0.65 7.78
N ASP A 36 -4.56 1.14 8.55
CA ASP A 36 -4.64 2.55 9.01
C ASP A 36 -4.50 3.62 7.90
N GLY A 37 -4.92 3.28 6.69
CA GLY A 37 -4.83 4.14 5.51
C GLY A 37 -3.44 4.15 4.85
N GLU A 38 -2.60 3.17 5.16
CA GLU A 38 -1.31 2.94 4.54
C GLU A 38 -1.33 1.59 3.83
N ILE A 39 -0.78 1.55 2.62
CA ILE A 39 -0.62 0.30 1.86
C ILE A 39 0.72 -0.29 2.26
N VAL A 40 0.70 -1.46 2.87
CA VAL A 40 1.88 -2.14 3.40
C VAL A 40 2.06 -3.48 2.69
N GLU A 41 3.30 -3.82 2.33
CA GLU A 41 3.61 -5.14 1.79
C GLU A 41 3.55 -6.20 2.89
N MET A 42 2.79 -7.25 2.66
CA MET A 42 2.77 -8.41 3.55
C MET A 42 3.96 -9.31 3.21
N THR A 43 4.92 -9.41 4.13
CA THR A 43 5.92 -10.49 4.06
C THR A 43 5.21 -11.80 4.37
N PRO A 44 5.33 -12.85 3.54
CA PRO A 44 4.67 -14.13 3.82
C PRO A 44 5.12 -14.67 5.19
N ILE A 45 4.17 -14.86 6.10
CA ILE A 45 4.41 -15.57 7.36
C ILE A 45 4.55 -17.05 7.02
N GLY A 46 5.80 -17.50 6.83
CA GLY A 46 6.13 -18.91 6.72
C GLY A 46 7.36 -19.20 5.87
N ALA A 47 8.49 -19.47 6.52
CA ALA A 47 9.24 -20.64 6.08
C ALA A 47 8.34 -21.83 6.39
N ARG A 48 7.86 -22.53 5.34
CA ARG A 48 7.27 -23.88 5.37
C ARG A 48 6.62 -24.24 6.72
N HIS A 49 5.31 -24.07 6.86
CA HIS A 49 4.60 -24.86 7.86
C HIS A 49 4.65 -26.32 7.36
N ALA A 50 5.65 -27.05 7.81
CA ALA A 50 5.85 -28.48 7.65
C ALA A 50 6.33 -29.05 8.98
#